data_AF-A0A351NF43-F1
#
_entry.id   AF-A0A351NF43-F1
#
_cell.length_a   1.000
_cell.length_b   1.000
_cell.length_c   1.000
_cell.angle_alpha   90.00
_cell.angle_beta   90.00
_cell.angle_gamma   90.00
#
_symmetry.space_group_name_H-M   'P 1'
#
loop_
_entity.id
_entity.type
_entity.pdbx_description
1 polymer ?
#
loop_
_entity_poly.entity_id
_entity_poly.type
_entity_poly.pdbx_seq_one_letter_code
_entity_poly.pdbx_strand_id
1 'polypeptide(L)'
;MMKKHIGYVAAVVTLLGACFTASAQRYKNVIDKSIAVVGGEVITLSDLESQVKLDGGYGSSASDKALRCEMLERMMESKLLLNQARIDSLTFNADVVNAELTQRIDMLRTNLG
;
A
#
# COMPACT_ATOMS: atom_id res chain seq x y z
N MET A 1 -49.48 -31.76 -26.37
CA MET A 1 -49.19 -30.36 -25.96
C MET A 1 -48.36 -30.24 -24.68
N MET A 2 -48.42 -31.19 -23.73
CA MET A 2 -47.77 -31.07 -22.40
C MET A 2 -46.23 -31.15 -22.37
N LYS A 3 -45.59 -31.84 -23.33
CA LYS A 3 -44.10 -31.96 -23.39
C LYS A 3 -43.38 -30.63 -23.68
N LYS A 4 -44.00 -29.70 -24.43
CA LYS A 4 -43.42 -28.38 -24.71
C LYS A 4 -43.44 -27.48 -23.47
N HIS A 5 -44.49 -27.56 -22.65
CA HIS A 5 -44.58 -26.79 -21.40
C HIS A 5 -43.59 -27.27 -20.35
N ILE A 6 -43.36 -28.60 -20.25
CA ILE A 6 -42.33 -29.15 -19.37
C ILE A 6 -40.92 -28.68 -19.77
N GLY A 7 -40.62 -28.59 -21.08
CA GLY A 7 -39.34 -28.08 -21.57
C GLY A 7 -39.13 -26.59 -21.27
N TYR A 8 -40.17 -25.77 -21.41
CA TYR A 8 -40.12 -24.34 -21.06
C TYR A 8 -39.94 -24.12 -19.56
N VAL A 9 -40.64 -24.89 -18.72
CA VAL A 9 -40.48 -24.80 -17.25
C VAL A 9 -39.06 -25.22 -16.84
N ALA A 10 -38.51 -26.29 -17.43
CA ALA A 10 -37.13 -26.69 -17.16
C ALA A 10 -36.10 -25.63 -17.59
N ALA A 11 -36.30 -24.97 -18.73
CA ALA A 11 -35.42 -23.90 -19.21
C ALA A 11 -35.50 -22.62 -18.37
N VAL A 12 -36.69 -22.29 -17.84
CA VAL A 12 -36.86 -21.14 -16.94
C VAL A 12 -36.21 -21.41 -15.58
N VAL A 13 -36.31 -22.64 -15.06
CA VAL A 13 -35.69 -23.03 -13.78
C VAL A 13 -34.16 -23.04 -13.87
N THR A 14 -33.58 -23.48 -15.00
CA THR A 14 -32.12 -23.43 -15.21
C THR A 14 -31.60 -22.01 -15.42
N LEU A 15 -32.36 -21.12 -16.08
CA LEU A 15 -32.01 -19.70 -16.23
C LEU A 15 -32.08 -18.95 -14.89
N LEU A 16 -33.07 -19.25 -14.05
CA LEU A 16 -33.21 -18.64 -12.72
C LEU A 16 -32.09 -19.08 -11.76
N GLY A 17 -31.64 -20.34 -11.86
CA GLY A 17 -30.54 -20.87 -11.04
C GLY A 17 -29.18 -20.24 -11.34
N ALA A 18 -28.94 -19.81 -12.58
CA ALA A 18 -27.70 -19.15 -13.00
C ALA A 18 -27.53 -17.73 -12.40
N CYS A 19 -28.62 -17.06 -12.01
CA CYS A 19 -28.55 -15.75 -11.35
C CYS A 19 -28.09 -15.84 -9.87
N PHE A 20 -28.29 -16.96 -9.19
CA PHE A 20 -27.92 -17.10 -7.77
C PHE A 20 -26.43 -17.37 -7.55
N THR A 21 -25.69 -17.79 -8.58
CA THR A 21 -24.24 -18.07 -8.51
C THR A 21 -23.37 -16.91 -9.01
N ALA A 22 -23.98 -15.81 -9.46
CA ALA A 22 -23.26 -14.61 -9.91
C ALA A 22 -22.70 -13.79 -8.73
N SER A 23 -21.70 -14.31 -8.02
CA SER A 23 -20.90 -13.54 -7.06
C SER A 23 -19.76 -12.81 -7.76
N ALA A 24 -20.06 -11.94 -8.73
CA ALA A 24 -19.03 -11.33 -9.60
C ALA A 24 -18.36 -10.06 -9.03
N GLN A 25 -18.83 -9.50 -7.91
CA GLN A 25 -18.23 -8.27 -7.36
C GLN A 25 -18.09 -8.35 -5.84
N ARG A 26 -17.30 -9.31 -5.35
CA ARG A 26 -16.67 -9.11 -4.03
C ARG A 26 -15.47 -8.20 -4.23
N TYR A 27 -15.67 -6.89 -4.10
CA TYR A 27 -14.56 -5.96 -3.87
C TYR A 27 -13.92 -6.33 -2.54
N LYS A 28 -12.95 -7.23 -2.61
CA LYS A 28 -12.24 -7.80 -1.48
C LYS A 28 -11.13 -6.84 -1.07
N ASN A 29 -11.52 -5.71 -0.46
CA ASN A 29 -10.70 -4.91 0.46
C ASN A 29 -9.22 -4.74 0.09
N VAL A 30 -8.92 -4.00 -0.99
CA VAL A 30 -7.56 -3.46 -1.23
C VAL A 30 -7.67 -1.98 -1.58
N ILE A 31 -8.38 -1.21 -0.74
CA ILE A 31 -8.32 0.25 -0.81
C ILE A 31 -7.40 0.66 0.33
N ASP A 32 -6.15 0.98 -0.04
CA ASP A 32 -5.22 1.58 0.89
C ASP A 32 -5.75 2.97 1.32
N LYS A 33 -5.64 3.26 2.61
CA LYS A 33 -6.19 4.48 3.19
C LYS A 33 -5.11 5.55 3.18
N SER A 34 -5.39 6.71 2.57
CA SER A 34 -4.56 7.90 2.75
C SER A 34 -4.82 8.51 4.13
N ILE A 35 -3.74 8.77 4.87
CA ILE A 35 -3.81 9.33 6.23
C ILE A 35 -3.37 10.79 6.27
N ALA A 36 -2.52 11.22 5.34
CA ALA A 36 -2.06 12.60 5.23
C ALA A 36 -1.60 12.92 3.80
N VAL A 37 -1.58 14.21 3.45
CA VAL A 37 -1.04 14.73 2.18
C VAL A 37 -0.16 15.93 2.51
N VAL A 38 1.10 15.92 2.07
CA VAL A 38 2.09 16.99 2.33
C VAL A 38 2.70 17.42 1.01
N GLY A 39 2.45 18.66 0.57
CA GLY A 39 3.12 19.22 -0.62
C GLY A 39 2.89 18.44 -1.92
N GLY A 40 1.77 17.73 -2.04
CA GLY A 40 1.45 16.86 -3.19
C GLY A 40 1.84 15.39 -3.02
N GLU A 41 2.56 15.04 -1.95
CA GLU A 41 2.93 13.67 -1.62
C GLU A 41 1.91 13.05 -0.65
N VAL A 42 1.36 11.88 -1.00
CA VAL A 42 0.39 11.16 -0.15
C VAL A 42 1.13 10.24 0.82
N ILE A 43 0.71 10.21 2.07
CA ILE A 43 1.13 9.20 3.05
C ILE A 43 -0.02 8.20 3.20
N THR A 44 0.26 6.93 2.96
CA THR A 44 -0.70 5.84 3.12
C THR A 44 -0.57 5.16 4.49
N LEU A 45 -1.63 4.47 4.90
CA LEU A 45 -1.62 3.69 6.14
C LEU A 45 -0.66 2.51 6.03
N SER A 46 -0.60 1.86 4.86
CA SER A 46 0.30 0.73 4.63
C SER A 46 1.77 1.11 4.80
N ASP A 47 2.17 2.28 4.29
CA ASP A 47 3.53 2.81 4.44
C ASP A 47 3.89 3.07 5.90
N LEU A 48 2.98 3.70 6.65
CA LEU A 48 3.18 3.99 8.07
C LEU A 48 3.34 2.69 8.88
N GLU A 49 2.46 1.71 8.66
CA GLU A 49 2.52 0.42 9.34
C GLU A 49 3.79 -0.36 8.99
N SER A 50 4.27 -0.27 7.75
CA SER A 50 5.54 -0.87 7.33
C SER A 50 6.71 -0.27 8.11
N GLN A 51 6.76 1.06 8.23
CA GLN A 51 7.83 1.74 8.98
C GLN A 51 7.76 1.45 10.48
N VAL A 52 6.56 1.45 11.05
CA VAL A 52 6.36 1.10 12.46
C VAL A 52 6.77 -0.35 12.75
N LYS A 53 6.56 -1.31 11.82
CA LYS A 53 7.02 -2.69 11.99
C LYS A 53 8.55 -2.81 11.98
N LEU A 54 9.22 -2.04 11.11
CA LEU A 54 10.69 -2.01 11.06
C LEU A 54 11.28 -1.44 12.37
N ASP A 55 10.67 -0.38 12.90
CA ASP A 55 11.13 0.27 14.13
C ASP A 55 10.75 -0.53 15.39
N GLY A 56 9.53 -1.10 15.41
CA GLY A 56 8.98 -1.90 16.51
C GLY A 56 9.62 -3.29 16.67
N GLY A 57 10.34 -3.80 15.66
CA GLY A 57 11.09 -5.05 15.74
C GLY A 57 12.19 -5.05 16.80
N TYR A 58 12.61 -3.87 17.29
CA TYR A 58 13.69 -3.68 18.25
C TYR A 58 13.26 -3.52 19.72
N GLY A 59 11.99 -3.82 20.05
CA GLY A 59 11.57 -4.00 21.45
C GLY A 59 11.02 -2.76 22.15
N SER A 60 10.29 -1.89 21.44
CA SER A 60 9.66 -0.72 22.06
C SER A 60 8.25 -1.02 22.56
N SER A 61 8.09 -1.10 23.88
CA SER A 61 6.82 -1.15 24.62
C SER A 61 6.10 0.22 24.67
N ALA A 62 6.34 1.09 23.69
CA ALA A 62 5.60 2.33 23.55
C ALA A 62 4.15 1.99 23.17
N SER A 63 3.18 2.74 23.68
CA SER A 63 1.81 2.64 23.20
C SER A 63 1.83 2.73 21.68
N ASP A 64 1.29 1.72 21.00
CA ASP A 64 1.21 1.59 19.54
C ASP A 64 0.73 2.90 18.87
N LYS A 65 -0.10 3.67 19.58
CA LYS A 65 -0.55 5.00 19.14
C LYS A 65 0.53 6.09 19.16
N ALA A 66 1.35 6.16 20.21
CA ALA A 66 2.40 7.18 20.34
C ALA A 66 3.49 6.97 19.29
N LEU A 67 3.93 5.71 19.10
CA LEU A 67 4.91 5.34 18.09
C LEU A 67 4.43 5.66 16.67
N ARG A 68 3.17 5.32 16.35
CA ARG A 68 2.56 5.68 15.06
C ARG A 68 2.50 7.18 14.84
N CYS A 69 2.21 7.97 15.89
CA CYS A 69 2.16 9.42 15.80
C CYS A 69 3.54 10.01 15.50
N GLU A 70 4.56 9.59 16.26
CA GLU A 70 5.94 10.03 16.06
C GLU A 70 6.49 9.62 14.68
N MET A 71 6.17 8.41 14.23
CA MET A 71 6.56 7.95 12.90
C MET A 71 5.86 8.77 11.81
N LEU A 72 4.57 9.05 11.97
CA LEU A 72 3.83 9.89 11.04
C LEU A 72 4.40 11.31 10.98
N GLU A 73 4.75 11.90 12.12
CA GLU A 73 5.38 13.22 12.21
C GLU A 73 6.70 13.26 11.45
N ARG A 74 7.60 12.27 11.68
CA ARG A 74 8.87 12.14 10.93
C ARG A 74 8.67 11.98 9.42
N MET A 75 7.66 11.20 9.02
CA MET A 75 7.31 11.06 7.59
C MET A 75 6.81 12.38 6.99
N MET A 76 6.03 13.16 7.74
CA MET A 76 5.53 14.47 7.30
C MET A 76 6.66 15.49 7.17
N GLU A 77 7.58 15.55 8.14
CA GLU A 77 8.76 16.42 8.10
C GLU A 77 9.63 16.12 6.87
N SER A 78 9.91 14.84 6.59
CA SER A 78 10.68 14.43 5.43
C SER A 78 10.03 14.86 4.11
N LYS A 79 8.71 14.68 3.98
CA LYS A 79 7.96 15.10 2.79
C LYS A 79 7.87 16.62 2.66
N LEU A 80 7.85 17.35 3.78
CA LEU A 80 7.90 18.81 3.78
C LEU A 80 9.25 19.31 3.26
N LEU A 81 10.37 18.73 3.72
CA LEU A 81 11.70 19.06 3.21
C LEU A 81 11.85 18.70 1.73
N LEU A 82 11.28 17.58 1.30
CA LEU A 82 11.27 17.18 -0.11
C LEU A 82 10.48 18.18 -0.97
N ASN A 83 9.33 18.65 -0.49
CA ASN A 83 8.56 19.69 -1.18
C ASN A 83 9.36 21.00 -1.27
N GLN A 84 10.02 21.40 -0.18
CA GLN A 84 10.87 22.58 -0.17
C GLN A 84 12.04 22.46 -1.15
N ALA A 85 12.72 21.32 -1.20
CA ALA A 85 13.79 21.07 -2.15
C ALA A 85 13.35 21.17 -3.62
N ARG A 86 12.09 20.79 -3.92
CA ARG A 86 11.49 20.99 -5.25
C ARG A 86 11.24 22.46 -5.55
N ILE A 87 10.71 23.23 -4.59
CA ILE A 87 10.52 24.68 -4.72
C ILE A 87 11.87 25.38 -4.94
N ASP A 88 12.90 24.96 -4.21
CA ASP A 88 14.26 25.47 -4.31
C ASP A 88 15.02 24.94 -5.53
N SER A 89 14.36 24.17 -6.41
CA SER A 89 14.89 23.64 -7.67
C SER A 89 16.20 22.84 -7.51
N LEU A 90 16.39 22.16 -6.37
CA LEU A 90 17.57 21.35 -6.13
C LEU A 90 17.55 20.10 -7.03
N THR A 91 18.52 19.99 -7.93
CA THR A 91 18.70 18.83 -8.81
C THR A 91 19.71 17.86 -8.22
N PHE A 92 19.44 16.56 -8.30
CA PHE A 92 20.38 15.52 -7.88
C PHE A 92 21.24 15.03 -9.05
N ASN A 93 22.47 14.62 -8.75
CA ASN A 93 23.33 13.92 -9.72
C ASN A 93 23.13 12.40 -9.56
N ALA A 94 22.65 11.75 -10.61
CA ALA A 94 22.39 10.30 -10.61
C ALA A 94 23.66 9.47 -10.38
N ASP A 95 24.82 9.93 -10.84
CA ASP A 95 26.09 9.21 -10.67
C ASP A 95 26.49 9.14 -9.20
N VAL A 96 26.26 10.22 -8.45
CA VAL A 96 26.52 10.28 -7.01
C VAL A 96 25.59 9.34 -6.24
N VAL A 97 24.31 9.28 -6.62
CA VAL A 97 23.33 8.37 -6.00
C VAL A 97 23.72 6.91 -6.25
N ASN A 98 24.14 6.57 -7.47
CA ASN A 98 24.56 5.22 -7.82
C ASN A 98 25.83 4.79 -7.08
N ALA A 99 26.78 5.72 -6.87
CA ALA A 99 27.98 5.45 -6.08
C ALA A 99 27.64 5.14 -4.62
N GLU A 100 26.79 5.96 -3.98
CA GLU A 100 26.34 5.75 -2.60
C GLU A 100 25.53 4.45 -2.46
N LEU A 101 24.69 4.12 -3.44
CA LEU A 101 23.94 2.88 -3.46
C LEU A 101 24.87 1.66 -3.53
N THR A 102 25.87 1.71 -4.39
CA THR A 102 26.87 0.64 -4.54
C THR A 102 27.63 0.44 -3.23
N GLN A 103 28.07 1.53 -2.60
CA GLN A 103 28.74 1.49 -1.30
C GLN A 103 27.87 0.85 -0.21
N ARG A 104 26.58 1.18 -0.14
CA ARG A 104 25.64 0.57 0.81
C ARG A 104 25.44 -0.92 0.55
N ILE A 105 25.31 -1.32 -0.72
CA ILE A 105 25.15 -2.74 -1.07
C ILE A 105 26.43 -3.51 -0.70
N ASP A 106 27.61 -2.97 -0.97
CA ASP A 106 28.88 -3.63 -0.63
C ASP A 106 29.10 -3.72 0.88
N MET A 107 28.64 -2.72 1.64
CA MET A 107 28.57 -2.80 3.09
C MET A 107 27.65 -3.95 3.53
N LEU A 108 26.47 -4.10 2.95
CA LEU A 108 25.55 -5.19 3.29
C LEU A 108 26.12 -6.56 2.90
N ARG A 109 26.76 -6.69 1.73
CA ARG A 109 27.47 -7.91 1.30
C ARG A 109 28.54 -8.31 2.31
N THR A 110 29.37 -7.36 2.72
CA THR A 110 30.44 -7.60 3.69
C THR A 110 29.89 -8.06 5.06
N ASN A 111 28.74 -7.54 5.48
CA ASN A 111 28.11 -7.96 6.75
C ASN A 111 27.42 -9.33 6.67
N LEU A 112 27.06 -9.80 5.47
CA LEU A 112 26.32 -11.06 5.27
C LEU A 112 27.19 -12.23 4.81
N GLY A 113 28.41 -11.98 4.33
CA GLY A 113 29.38 -13.01 3.92
C GLY A 113 29.09 -13.57 2.53
#